data_AF-T1A373-F1
#
_entry.id   AF-T1A373-F1
#
_cell.length_a   1.000
_cell.length_b   1.000
_cell.length_c   1.000
_cell.angle_alpha   90.00
_cell.angle_beta   90.00
_cell.angle_gamma   90.00
#
_symmetry.space_group_name_H-M   'P 1'
#
loop_
_entity.id
_entity.type
_entity.pdbx_description
1 polymer ?
#
loop_
_entity_poly.entity_id
_entity_poly.type
_entity_poly.pdbx_seq_one_letter_code
_entity_poly.pdbx_strand_id
1 'polypeptide(L)' 'EAMAEGQVSVEGETRALPGVFTVIATQNPLDLAGTFPLPDSQLDRFLMRLSLGYPGRRGRARAADWRRAP' A
#
# COMPACT_ATOMS: atom_id res chain seq x y z
N GLU A 1 -10.61 -5.69 -10.89
CA GLU A 1 -9.76 -6.30 -11.94
C GLU A 1 -8.34 -6.55 -11.47
N ALA A 2 -7.44 -5.56 -11.37
CA ALA A 2 -6.01 -5.83 -11.13
C ALA A 2 -5.70 -6.84 -10.00
N MET A 3 -6.16 -6.58 -8.77
CA MET A 3 -5.89 -7.46 -7.62
C MET A 3 -6.74 -8.75 -7.60
N ALA A 4 -7.93 -8.72 -8.21
CA ALA A 4 -8.91 -9.80 -8.07
C ALA A 4 -8.89 -10.78 -9.26
N GLU A 5 -8.53 -10.28 -10.45
CA GLU A 5 -8.63 -10.96 -11.73
C GLU A 5 -7.31 -10.97 -12.50
N GLY A 6 -6.29 -10.23 -12.05
CA GLY A 6 -4.97 -10.22 -12.70
C GLY A 6 -4.95 -9.52 -14.06
N GLN A 7 -5.88 -8.60 -14.31
CA GLN A 7 -6.02 -7.88 -15.59
C GLN A 7 -6.47 -6.44 -15.38
N VAL A 8 -6.33 -5.62 -16.42
CA VAL A 8 -6.82 -4.24 -16.46
C VAL A 8 -7.44 -3.96 -17.82
N SER A 9 -8.67 -3.44 -17.82
CA SER A 9 -9.35 -3.00 -19.03
C SER A 9 -9.27 -1.48 -19.18
N VAL A 10 -8.82 -1.00 -20.34
CA VAL A 10 -8.77 0.43 -20.69
C VAL A 10 -9.29 0.61 -22.10
N GLU A 11 -10.26 1.51 -22.29
CA GLU A 11 -10.85 1.81 -23.61
C GLU A 11 -11.37 0.57 -24.37
N GLY A 12 -11.86 -0.44 -23.64
CA GLY A 12 -12.38 -1.68 -24.21
C GLY A 12 -11.32 -2.74 -24.54
N GLU A 13 -10.03 -2.46 -24.33
CA GLU A 13 -8.95 -3.43 -24.45
C GLU A 13 -8.51 -3.93 -23.08
N THR A 14 -8.58 -5.24 -22.86
CA THR A 14 -8.14 -5.90 -21.62
C THR A 14 -6.71 -6.40 -21.76
N ARG A 15 -5.86 -6.03 -20.81
CA ARG A 15 -4.45 -6.43 -20.76
C ARG A 15 -4.17 -7.21 -19.48
N ALA A 16 -3.53 -8.37 -19.62
CA ALA A 16 -3.14 -9.21 -18.48
C ALA A 16 -1.96 -8.58 -17.72
N LEU A 17 -1.97 -8.71 -16.39
CA LEU A 17 -0.85 -8.35 -15.54
C LEU A 17 0.24 -9.43 -15.58
N PRO A 18 1.50 -9.10 -15.22
CA PRO A 18 2.56 -10.09 -15.08
C PRO A 18 2.20 -11.20 -14.09
N GLY A 19 2.76 -12.40 -14.29
CA GLY A 19 2.52 -13.55 -13.40
C GLY A 19 2.94 -13.34 -11.95
N VAL A 20 3.77 -12.33 -11.68
CA VAL A 20 4.07 -11.82 -10.33
C VAL A 20 3.63 -10.36 -10.25
N PHE A 21 2.56 -10.11 -9.51
CA PHE A 21 2.03 -8.77 -9.24
C PHE A 21 1.74 -8.64 -7.75
N THR A 22 2.17 -7.54 -7.13
CA THR A 22 1.97 -7.30 -5.71
C THR A 22 1.62 -5.84 -5.48
N VAL A 23 0.61 -5.61 -4.64
CA VAL A 23 0.19 -4.27 -4.25
C VAL A 23 0.63 -4.01 -2.82
N ILE A 24 1.37 -2.91 -2.63
CA ILE A 24 1.66 -2.34 -1.33
C ILE A 24 0.91 -1.02 -1.25
N ALA A 25 -0.07 -0.96 -0.37
CA ALA A 25 -0.87 0.25 -0.16
C ALA A 25 -0.64 0.79 1.25
N THR A 26 -0.58 2.12 1.37
CA THR A 26 -0.56 2.81 2.67
C THR A 26 -1.85 3.60 2.82
N GLN A 27 -2.48 3.52 3.99
CA GLN A 27 -3.62 4.36 4.35
C GLN A 27 -3.18 5.32 5.45
N ASN A 28 -3.50 6.60 5.28
CA ASN A 28 -3.36 7.56 6.35
C ASN A 28 -4.57 7.39 7.30
N PRO A 29 -4.36 7.03 8.58
CA PRO A 29 -5.44 6.81 9.52
C PRO A 29 -6.06 8.11 10.07
N LEU A 30 -5.47 9.27 9.77
CA LEU A 30 -5.98 10.56 10.22
C LEU A 30 -7.13 10.99 9.32
N ASP A 31 -8.23 11.47 9.92
CA ASP A 31 -9.37 12.06 9.21
C ASP A 31 -9.00 13.43 8.61
N LEU A 32 -8.12 13.40 7.61
CA LEU A 32 -7.77 14.55 6.80
C LEU A 32 -8.81 14.73 5.69
N ALA A 33 -9.08 15.98 5.32
CA ALA A 33 -9.94 16.27 4.18
C ALA A 33 -9.40 15.54 2.92
N GLY A 34 -10.22 14.67 2.33
CA GLY A 34 -9.85 13.89 1.15
C GLY A 34 -9.28 12.50 1.42
N THR A 35 -9.14 12.07 2.68
CA THR A 35 -8.83 10.68 3.03
C THR A 35 -10.07 9.98 3.55
N PHE A 36 -10.52 8.95 2.83
CA PHE A 36 -11.64 8.12 3.25
C PHE A 36 -11.14 6.71 3.53
N PRO A 37 -11.60 6.06 4.60
CA PRO A 37 -11.25 4.68 4.85
C PRO A 37 -11.76 3.80 3.71
N LEU A 38 -10.94 2.82 3.35
CA LEU A 38 -11.32 1.76 2.42
C LEU A 38 -12.50 0.97 3.02
N PRO A 39 -13.57 0.70 2.26
CA PRO A 39 -14.64 -0.20 2.67
C PRO A 39 -14.10 -1.61 2.97
N ASP A 40 -14.78 -2.37 3.82
CA ASP A 40 -14.35 -3.73 4.20
C ASP A 40 -14.19 -4.66 2.99
N SER A 41 -15.08 -4.54 2.00
CA SER A 41 -15.00 -5.30 0.75
C SER A 41 -13.77 -4.98 -0.10
N GLN A 42 -13.14 -3.83 0.10
CA GLN A 42 -11.87 -3.46 -0.53
C GLN A 42 -10.67 -3.95 0.28
N LEU A 43 -10.79 -3.95 1.61
CA LEU A 43 -9.76 -4.48 2.50
C LEU A 43 -9.62 -6.01 2.40
N ASP A 44 -10.72 -6.73 2.13
CA ASP A 44 -10.73 -8.19 1.96
C ASP A 44 -9.78 -8.69 0.85
N ARG A 45 -9.44 -7.82 -0.11
CA ARG A 45 -8.50 -8.15 -1.20
C ARG A 45 -7.03 -8.16 -0.75
N PHE A 46 -6.72 -7.70 0.46
CA PHE A 46 -5.36 -7.67 0.99
C PHE A 46 -5.09 -8.92 1.83
N LEU A 47 -4.00 -9.62 1.51
CA LEU A 47 -3.56 -10.78 2.31
C LEU A 47 -3.21 -10.40 3.75
N MET A 48 -2.65 -9.22 3.98
CA MET A 48 -2.25 -8.74 5.29
C MET A 48 -2.45 -7.24 5.43
N ARG A 49 -2.83 -6.80 6.63
CA ARG A 49 -2.84 -5.39 7.04
C ARG A 49 -1.91 -5.19 8.23
N LEU A 50 -0.97 -4.27 8.08
CA LEU A 50 0.04 -3.96 9.10
C LEU A 50 -0.21 -2.57 9.68
N SER A 51 -0.07 -2.44 11.00
CA SER A 51 -0.08 -1.15 11.69
C SER A 51 1.35 -0.78 12.08
N LEU A 52 1.91 0.23 11.41
CA LEU A 52 3.26 0.72 11.67
C LEU A 52 3.23 1.83 12.72
N GLY A 53 3.80 1.56 13.89
CA GLY A 53 4.08 2.58 14.89
C GLY A 53 5.37 3.35 14.61
N TYR A 54 5.64 4.39 15.41
CA TYR A 54 6.92 5.08 15.34
C TYR A 54 8.07 4.17 15.78
N PRO A 55 9.23 4.24 15.12
CA PRO A 55 10.40 3.50 15.56
C PRO A 55 10.80 3.91 16.98
N GLY A 56 11.21 2.93 17.80
CA GLY A 56 11.79 3.21 19.11
C GLY A 56 13.09 4.02 19.00
N ARG A 57 13.67 4.42 20.14
CA ARG A 57 14.88 5.28 20.18
C ARG A 57 16.02 4.78 19.28
N ARG A 58 16.31 3.47 19.31
CA ARG A 58 17.33 2.84 18.46
C ARG A 58 16.98 2.90 16.96
N GLY A 59 15.71 2.65 16.61
CA GLY A 59 15.24 2.73 15.23
C GLY A 59 15.28 4.15 14.68
N ARG A 60 14.95 5.15 15.51
CA ARG A 60 15.08 6.58 15.14
C ARG A 60 16.53 6.97 14.87
N ALA A 61 17.47 6.56 15.72
CA ALA A 61 18.90 6.83 15.51
C ALA A 61 19.40 6.24 14.19
N ARG A 62 19.08 4.97 13.91
CA ARG A 62 19.45 4.30 12.65
C ARG A 62 18.83 4.96 11.41
N ALA A 63 17.58 5.44 11.51
CA ALA A 63 16.93 6.15 10.41
C ALA A 63 17.56 7.53 10.16
N ALA A 64 18.02 8.22 11.22
CA ALA A 64 18.75 9.47 11.09
C ALA A 64 20.12 9.28 10.41
N ASP A 65 20.80 8.17 10.71
CA ASP A 65 22.05 7.80 10.04
C ASP A 65 21.83 7.52 8.55
N TRP A 66 20.75 6.80 8.18
CA TRP A 66 20.38 6.56 6.78
C TRP A 66 20.11 7.83 5.97
N ARG A 67 19.49 8.85 6.58
CA ARG A 67 19.26 10.15 5.93
C ARG A 67 20.54 10.95 5.67
N ARG A 68 21.66 10.57 6.28
CA ARG A 68 22.98 11.21 6.13
C ARG A 68 23.95 10.39 5.26
N ALA A 69 23.54 9.23 4.76
CA ALA A 69 24.31 8.48 3.78
C ALA A 69 24.34 9.23 2.44
N PRO A 70 25.48 9.24 1.72
CA PRO A 70 25.64 9.96 0.46
C PRO A 70 24.75 9.41 -0.66
#